data_AF-A0A522E5L6-F1
#
_entry.id   AF-A0A522E5L6-F1
#
_cell.length_a   1.000
_cell.length_b   1.000
_cell.length_c   1.000
_cell.angle_alpha   90.00
_cell.angle_beta   90.00
_cell.angle_gamma   90.00
#
_symmetry.space_group_name_H-M   'P 1'
#
loop_
_entity.id
_entity.type
_entity.pdbx_description
1 polymer ?
#
loop_
_entity_poly.entity_id
_entity_poly.type
_entity_poly.pdbx_seq_one_letter_code
_entity_poly.pdbx_strand_id
1 'polypeptide(L)'
;MRNLIKREPDILLPLSLRFAKEYFNALCKMQTNIEAVQESNELTTTHRALWTALIIEVGRLFDTYNTKDVISFKKLPHLKNSIDRYHGEAIVGRIIDTRNTFTGHFAKEASTVITAPEICNSNLGEILDEMSKLSIQKSHYEEH
;
A
#
# COMPACT_ATOMS: atom_id res chain seq x y z
N MET A 1 26.40 -21.19 -2.54
CA MET A 1 25.73 -20.05 -1.85
C MET A 1 24.80 -19.40 -2.85
N ARG A 2 23.49 -19.28 -2.55
CA ARG A 2 22.59 -18.48 -3.40
C ARG A 2 22.95 -17.02 -3.17
N ASN A 3 23.30 -16.30 -4.23
CA ASN A 3 23.34 -14.84 -4.21
C ASN A 3 21.90 -14.36 -3.98
N LEU A 4 21.52 -14.23 -2.71
CA LEU A 4 20.28 -13.56 -2.32
C LEU A 4 20.46 -12.11 -2.73
N ILE A 5 19.76 -11.71 -3.80
CA ILE A 5 19.65 -10.30 -4.19
C ILE A 5 19.23 -9.55 -2.93
N LYS A 6 20.12 -8.68 -2.44
CA LYS A 6 19.87 -7.86 -1.27
C LYS A 6 18.68 -6.98 -1.62
N ARG A 7 17.56 -7.16 -0.94
CA ARG A 7 16.39 -6.32 -1.14
C ARG A 7 16.73 -4.96 -0.53
N GLU A 8 16.92 -3.93 -1.36
CA GLU A 8 17.32 -2.60 -0.92
C GLU A 8 16.10 -1.72 -0.63
N PRO A 9 15.87 -1.29 0.63
CA PRO A 9 14.72 -0.46 0.99
C PRO A 9 14.63 0.84 0.19
N ASP A 10 15.78 1.44 -0.09
CA ASP A 10 15.92 2.74 -0.75
C ASP A 10 15.48 2.71 -2.22
N ILE A 11 15.44 1.52 -2.84
CA ILE A 11 14.92 1.32 -4.20
C ILE A 11 13.47 0.86 -4.14
N LEU A 12 13.18 -0.09 -3.25
CA LEU A 12 11.94 -0.83 -3.25
C LEU A 12 10.77 -0.04 -2.66
N LEU A 13 10.99 0.76 -1.62
CA LEU A 13 9.94 1.53 -0.97
C LEU A 13 9.46 2.72 -1.81
N PRO A 14 10.33 3.52 -2.46
CA PRO A 14 9.88 4.53 -3.41
C PRO A 14 9.09 3.93 -4.56
N LEU A 15 9.53 2.76 -5.06
CA LEU A 15 8.87 2.08 -6.17
C LEU A 15 7.45 1.63 -5.78
N SER A 16 7.31 0.97 -4.62
CA SER A 16 6.01 0.58 -4.07
C SER A 16 5.10 1.78 -3.83
N LEU A 17 5.65 2.88 -3.30
CA LEU A 17 4.87 4.11 -3.08
C LEU A 17 4.40 4.73 -4.40
N ARG A 18 5.27 4.78 -5.41
CA ARG A 18 4.90 5.26 -6.74
C ARG A 18 3.77 4.42 -7.33
N PHE A 19 3.89 3.09 -7.29
CA PHE A 19 2.86 2.20 -7.82
C PHE A 19 1.55 2.30 -7.04
N ALA A 20 1.58 2.42 -5.71
CA ALA A 20 0.37 2.68 -4.93
C ALA A 20 -0.35 3.96 -5.40
N LYS A 21 0.39 5.05 -5.66
CA LYS A 21 -0.18 6.30 -6.19
C LYS A 21 -0.77 6.13 -7.59
N GLU A 22 -0.03 5.49 -8.49
CA GLU A 22 -0.48 5.25 -9.86
C GLU A 22 -1.75 4.39 -9.90
N TYR A 23 -1.79 3.31 -9.10
CA TYR A 23 -2.95 2.43 -9.01
C TYR A 23 -4.14 3.10 -8.36
N PHE A 24 -3.94 3.90 -7.30
CA PHE A 24 -5.01 4.70 -6.70
C PHE A 24 -5.63 5.65 -7.72
N ASN A 25 -4.81 6.45 -8.42
CA ASN A 25 -5.28 7.41 -9.40
C ASN A 25 -6.02 6.73 -10.56
N ALA A 26 -5.47 5.64 -11.10
CA ALA A 26 -6.10 4.90 -12.19
C ALA A 26 -7.42 4.26 -11.75
N LEU A 27 -7.44 3.61 -10.58
CA LEU A 27 -8.64 2.99 -10.01
C LEU A 27 -9.75 4.02 -9.82
N CYS A 28 -9.44 5.16 -9.21
CA CYS A 28 -10.44 6.18 -8.93
C CYS A 28 -10.91 6.92 -10.19
N LYS A 29 -10.04 7.08 -11.19
CA LYS A 29 -10.46 7.55 -12.52
C LYS A 29 -11.41 6.55 -13.20
N MET A 30 -11.20 5.25 -13.07
CA MET A 30 -12.14 4.26 -13.60
C MET A 30 -13.45 4.24 -12.81
N GLN A 31 -13.38 4.50 -11.51
CA GLN A 31 -14.55 4.51 -10.63
C GLN A 31 -15.54 5.63 -10.96
N THR A 32 -15.09 6.76 -11.53
CA THR A 32 -15.99 7.84 -11.97
C THR A 32 -16.84 7.47 -13.19
N ASN A 33 -16.47 6.41 -13.92
CA ASN A 33 -17.21 5.91 -15.07
C ASN A 33 -17.50 4.40 -14.92
N ILE A 34 -18.02 4.02 -13.75
CA ILE A 34 -18.18 2.61 -13.36
C ILE A 34 -19.14 1.84 -14.27
N GLU A 35 -20.14 2.51 -14.86
CA GLU A 35 -21.09 1.90 -15.80
C GLU A 35 -20.36 1.35 -17.04
N ALA A 36 -19.54 2.17 -17.69
CA ALA A 36 -18.73 1.74 -18.83
C ALA A 36 -17.71 0.64 -18.44
N VAL A 37 -17.21 0.67 -17.20
CA VAL A 37 -16.31 -0.37 -16.69
C VAL A 37 -17.03 -1.72 -16.56
N GLN A 38 -18.27 -1.72 -16.08
CA GLN A 38 -19.08 -2.93 -15.87
C GLN A 38 -19.55 -3.57 -17.18
N GLU A 39 -19.76 -2.76 -18.22
CA GLU A 39 -20.18 -3.24 -19.55
C GLU A 39 -19.05 -3.87 -20.36
N SER A 40 -17.78 -3.68 -19.94
CA SER A 40 -16.60 -4.23 -20.61
C SER A 40 -15.85 -5.22 -19.72
N ASN A 41 -15.71 -6.47 -20.18
CA ASN A 41 -14.92 -7.50 -19.50
C ASN A 41 -13.46 -7.07 -19.28
N GLU A 42 -12.87 -6.37 -20.25
CA GLU A 42 -11.49 -5.89 -20.18
C GLU A 42 -11.33 -4.80 -19.12
N LEU A 43 -12.24 -3.82 -19.10
CA LEU A 43 -12.21 -2.75 -18.11
C LEU A 43 -12.52 -3.27 -16.71
N THR A 44 -13.47 -4.19 -16.56
CA THR A 44 -13.74 -4.87 -15.29
C THR A 44 -12.52 -5.64 -14.78
N THR A 45 -11.82 -6.35 -15.65
CA THR A 45 -10.60 -7.08 -15.29
C THR A 45 -9.50 -6.11 -14.84
N THR A 46 -9.31 -5.03 -15.59
CA THR A 46 -8.33 -3.98 -15.28
C THR A 46 -8.65 -3.30 -13.94
N HIS A 47 -9.91 -2.95 -13.70
CA HIS A 47 -10.37 -2.35 -12.44
C HIS A 47 -10.07 -3.26 -11.25
N ARG A 48 -10.42 -4.55 -11.35
CA ARG A 48 -10.13 -5.53 -10.30
C ARG A 48 -8.63 -5.72 -10.07
N ALA A 49 -7.84 -5.74 -11.14
CA ALA A 49 -6.38 -5.86 -11.05
C ALA A 49 -5.76 -4.66 -10.34
N LEU A 50 -6.18 -3.43 -10.71
CA LEU A 50 -5.72 -2.19 -10.07
C LEU A 50 -6.08 -2.15 -8.58
N TRP A 51 -7.32 -2.51 -8.23
CA TRP A 51 -7.77 -2.58 -6.84
C TRP A 51 -6.94 -3.57 -6.01
N THR A 52 -6.70 -4.76 -6.55
CA THR A 52 -5.88 -5.78 -5.88
C THR A 52 -4.42 -5.33 -5.73
N ALA A 53 -3.83 -4.78 -6.80
CA ALA A 53 -2.45 -4.31 -6.80
C ALA A 53 -2.23 -3.15 -5.81
N LEU A 54 -3.18 -2.21 -5.74
CA LEU A 54 -3.17 -1.12 -4.75
C LEU A 54 -3.14 -1.66 -3.31
N ILE A 55 -4.02 -2.63 -3.00
CA ILE A 55 -4.09 -3.25 -1.67
C ILE A 55 -2.77 -3.93 -1.29
N ILE A 56 -2.13 -4.61 -2.24
CA ILE A 56 -0.84 -5.27 -2.02
C ILE A 56 0.26 -4.25 -1.74
N GLU A 57 0.38 -3.21 -2.57
CA GLU A 57 1.43 -2.20 -2.41
C GLU A 57 1.25 -1.39 -1.12
N VAL A 58 0.03 -0.92 -0.82
CA VAL A 58 -0.25 -0.21 0.44
C VAL A 58 0.05 -1.10 1.63
N GLY A 59 -0.45 -2.34 1.66
CA GLY A 59 -0.16 -3.21 2.79
C GLY A 59 1.34 -3.51 2.94
N ARG A 60 2.11 -3.59 1.85
CA ARG A 60 3.57 -3.71 1.90
C ARG A 60 4.23 -2.48 2.54
N LEU A 61 3.81 -1.27 2.18
CA LEU A 61 4.35 -0.02 2.75
C LEU A 61 4.20 0.02 4.28
N PHE A 62 3.14 -0.58 4.80
CA PHE A 62 2.75 -0.55 6.20
C PHE A 62 2.98 -1.88 6.96
N ASP A 63 3.64 -2.87 6.35
CA ASP A 63 3.78 -4.20 6.95
C ASP A 63 4.54 -4.19 8.29
N THR A 64 3.97 -4.84 9.30
CA THR A 64 4.52 -4.93 10.67
C THR A 64 4.97 -6.34 11.06
N TYR A 65 4.85 -7.34 10.18
CA TYR A 65 5.17 -8.72 10.54
C TYR A 65 6.68 -8.86 10.73
N ASN A 66 7.11 -9.00 11.98
CA ASN A 66 8.51 -9.20 12.36
C ASN A 66 9.06 -10.56 11.94
N THR A 67 8.18 -11.53 11.63
CA THR A 67 8.55 -12.90 11.25
C THR A 67 8.86 -13.07 9.76
N LYS A 68 8.70 -12.02 8.95
CA LYS A 68 8.96 -12.05 7.50
C LYS A 68 9.95 -10.96 7.10
N ASP A 69 10.85 -11.30 6.16
CA ASP A 69 11.77 -10.37 5.47
C ASP A 69 11.02 -9.46 4.47
N VAL A 70 10.06 -8.70 5.00
CA VAL A 70 9.30 -7.70 4.25
C VAL A 70 9.89 -6.34 4.56
N ILE A 71 10.25 -5.62 3.50
CA ILE A 71 10.67 -4.23 3.55
C ILE A 71 9.42 -3.35 3.56
N SER A 72 9.28 -2.55 4.60
CA SER A 72 8.18 -1.60 4.80
C SER A 72 8.74 -0.29 5.36
N PHE A 73 8.02 0.82 5.14
CA PHE A 73 8.37 2.10 5.75
C PHE A 73 8.33 2.05 7.27
N LYS A 74 7.41 1.26 7.83
CA LYS A 74 7.24 1.07 9.28
C LYS A 74 8.43 0.41 9.97
N LYS A 75 9.26 -0.34 9.22
CA LYS A 75 10.48 -0.99 9.71
C LYS A 75 11.73 -0.11 9.61
N LEU A 76 11.63 1.10 9.06
CA LEU A 76 12.72 2.08 9.04
C LEU A 76 12.70 2.92 10.32
N PRO A 77 13.68 2.78 11.23
CA PRO A 77 13.63 3.43 12.55
C PRO A 77 13.48 4.95 12.49
N HIS A 78 14.17 5.60 11.56
CA HIS A 78 14.15 7.07 11.39
C HIS A 78 12.82 7.60 10.83
N LEU A 79 11.99 6.75 10.23
CA LEU A 79 10.68 7.12 9.70
C LEU A 79 9.51 6.61 10.55
N LYS A 80 9.77 5.79 11.58
CA LYS A 80 8.75 5.11 12.37
C LYS A 80 7.67 6.06 12.88
N ASN A 81 8.04 7.17 13.51
CA ASN A 81 7.08 8.13 14.07
C ASN A 81 6.23 8.80 12.98
N SER A 82 6.85 9.17 11.85
CA SER A 82 6.16 9.77 10.70
C SER A 82 5.19 8.81 10.02
N ILE A 83 5.44 7.50 10.13
CA ILE A 83 4.61 6.45 9.52
C ILE A 83 3.51 5.97 10.47
N ASP A 84 3.75 5.97 11.77
CA ASP A 84 2.77 5.52 12.76
C ASP A 84 1.49 6.36 12.75
N ARG A 85 1.57 7.66 12.44
CA ARG A 85 0.36 8.50 12.25
C ARG A 85 -0.54 7.97 11.14
N TYR A 86 0.03 7.58 9.99
CA TYR A 86 -0.74 7.06 8.86
C TYR A 86 -1.21 5.63 9.10
N HIS A 87 -0.41 4.83 9.80
CA HIS A 87 -0.82 3.48 10.18
C HIS A 87 -2.02 3.49 11.15
N GLY A 88 -2.23 4.59 11.87
CA GLY A 88 -3.43 4.80 12.71
C GLY A 88 -4.69 5.17 11.91
N GLU A 89 -4.57 5.51 10.63
CA GLU A 89 -5.70 5.87 9.78
C GLU A 89 -6.55 4.63 9.46
N ALA A 90 -7.87 4.76 9.67
CA ALA A 90 -8.80 3.65 9.50
C ALA A 90 -8.73 3.01 8.09
N ILE A 91 -8.48 3.83 7.07
CA ILE A 91 -8.36 3.34 5.70
C ILE A 91 -7.16 2.40 5.51
N VAL A 92 -6.01 2.73 6.12
CA VAL A 92 -4.78 1.93 6.03
C VAL A 92 -4.99 0.60 6.75
N GLY A 93 -5.59 0.62 7.94
CA GLY A 93 -5.94 -0.60 8.68
C GLY A 93 -6.82 -1.54 7.85
N ARG A 94 -7.90 -1.02 7.27
CA ARG A 94 -8.82 -1.82 6.44
C ARG A 94 -8.16 -2.40 5.19
N ILE A 95 -7.24 -1.68 4.55
CA ILE A 95 -6.47 -2.19 3.42
C ILE A 95 -5.55 -3.34 3.85
N ILE A 96 -4.88 -3.21 4.99
CA ILE A 96 -4.01 -4.27 5.55
C ILE A 96 -4.83 -5.52 5.87
N ASP A 97 -5.99 -5.37 6.50
CA ASP A 97 -6.91 -6.49 6.80
C ASP A 97 -7.41 -7.17 5.52
N THR A 98 -7.76 -6.38 4.52
CA THR A 98 -8.18 -6.89 3.20
C THR A 98 -7.05 -7.65 2.51
N ARG A 99 -5.81 -7.11 2.51
CA ARG A 99 -4.64 -7.81 1.98
C ARG A 99 -4.43 -9.15 2.69
N ASN A 100 -4.55 -9.18 4.01
CA ASN A 100 -4.39 -10.41 4.79
C ASN A 100 -5.44 -11.45 4.36
N THR A 101 -6.68 -11.02 4.07
CA THR A 101 -7.73 -11.89 3.50
C THR A 101 -7.33 -12.50 2.14
N PHE A 102 -6.64 -11.75 1.27
CA PHE A 102 -6.21 -12.26 -0.04
C PHE A 102 -4.94 -13.12 -0.01
N THR A 103 -4.01 -12.86 0.91
CA THR A 103 -2.63 -13.41 0.87
C THR A 103 -2.37 -14.52 1.89
N GLY A 104 -3.27 -14.76 2.85
CA GLY A 104 -3.14 -15.82 3.83
C GLY A 104 -4.49 -16.31 4.35
N HIS A 105 -4.65 -17.63 4.43
CA HIS A 105 -5.67 -18.25 5.27
C HIS A 105 -5.73 -17.60 6.67
N PHE A 106 -6.92 -17.58 7.28
CA PHE A 106 -7.25 -17.04 8.62
C PHE A 106 -7.65 -15.56 8.72
N ALA A 107 -8.71 -15.15 8.02
CA ALA A 107 -9.64 -14.22 8.68
C ALA A 107 -10.47 -15.08 9.66
N LYS A 108 -10.18 -15.02 10.97
CA LYS A 108 -10.99 -15.70 12.01
C LYS A 108 -12.40 -15.12 12.12
N GLU A 109 -12.57 -13.90 11.61
CA GLU A 109 -13.84 -13.19 11.52
C GLU A 109 -14.04 -12.74 10.08
N ALA A 110 -15.30 -12.58 9.67
CA ALA A 110 -15.64 -12.01 8.37
C ALA A 110 -15.21 -10.54 8.33
N SER A 111 -13.95 -10.26 8.07
CA SER A 111 -13.48 -8.90 7.79
C SER A 111 -14.08 -8.46 6.47
N THR A 112 -14.85 -7.37 6.49
CA THR A 112 -15.40 -6.77 5.28
C THR A 112 -14.26 -6.29 4.40
N VAL A 113 -14.12 -6.94 3.24
CA VAL A 113 -13.18 -6.57 2.17
C VAL A 113 -13.45 -5.13 1.77
N ILE A 114 -12.43 -4.28 1.79
CA ILE A 114 -12.58 -2.87 1.43
C ILE A 114 -12.87 -2.71 -0.07
N THR A 115 -13.91 -1.96 -0.41
CA THR A 115 -14.32 -1.77 -1.80
C THR A 115 -13.57 -0.61 -2.47
N ALA A 116 -13.52 -0.60 -3.81
CA ALA A 116 -12.92 0.50 -4.57
C ALA A 116 -13.58 1.88 -4.29
N PRO A 117 -14.93 2.00 -4.20
CA PRO A 117 -15.55 3.25 -3.79
C PRO A 117 -15.11 3.74 -2.41
N GLU A 118 -14.95 2.85 -1.43
CA GLU A 118 -14.48 3.22 -0.10
C GLU A 118 -13.04 3.73 -0.13
N ILE A 119 -12.17 3.10 -0.92
CA ILE A 119 -10.81 3.59 -1.14
C ILE A 119 -10.83 4.98 -1.80
N CYS A 120 -11.59 5.17 -2.86
CA CYS A 120 -11.59 6.42 -3.64
C CYS A 120 -12.23 7.61 -2.91
N ASN A 121 -13.10 7.35 -1.94
CA ASN A 121 -13.71 8.37 -1.09
C ASN A 121 -12.99 8.56 0.26
N SER A 122 -11.79 8.00 0.41
CA SER A 122 -10.98 8.11 1.63
C SER A 122 -9.87 9.16 1.50
N ASN A 123 -9.14 9.39 2.60
CA ASN A 123 -7.91 10.19 2.63
C ASN A 123 -6.66 9.44 2.13
N LEU A 124 -6.78 8.24 1.53
CA LEU A 124 -5.60 7.47 1.09
C LEU A 124 -4.71 8.24 0.12
N GLY A 125 -5.29 9.00 -0.83
CA GLY A 125 -4.53 9.80 -1.78
C GLY A 125 -3.60 10.82 -1.09
N GLU A 126 -4.13 11.52 -0.09
CA GLU A 126 -3.38 12.49 0.71
C GLU A 126 -2.25 11.81 1.50
N ILE A 127 -2.54 10.66 2.12
CA ILE A 127 -1.54 9.86 2.84
C ILE A 127 -0.38 9.50 1.92
N LEU A 128 -0.67 8.98 0.71
CA LEU A 128 0.36 8.58 -0.24
C LEU A 128 1.19 9.78 -0.76
N ASP A 129 0.55 10.94 -0.94
CA ASP A 129 1.23 12.18 -1.34
C ASP A 129 2.15 12.69 -0.24
N GLU A 130 1.72 12.68 1.01
CA GLU A 130 2.58 13.09 2.12
C GLU A 130 3.73 12.11 2.36
N MET A 131 3.48 10.80 2.26
CA MET A 131 4.54 9.78 2.33
C MET A 131 5.61 9.99 1.27
N SER A 132 5.26 10.52 0.09
CA SER A 132 6.24 10.77 -0.99
C SER A 132 7.23 11.89 -0.68
N LYS A 133 7.00 12.64 0.39
CA LYS A 133 7.89 13.69 0.89
C LYS A 133 8.88 13.17 1.95
N LEU A 134 8.77 11.90 2.38
CA LEU A 134 9.65 11.31 3.39
C LEU A 134 11.00 10.92 2.78
N SER A 135 12.10 11.32 3.44
CA SER A 135 13.45 10.87 3.07
C SER A 135 13.70 9.45 3.57
N ILE A 136 13.88 8.52 2.63
CA ILE A 136 14.22 7.13 2.95
C ILE A 136 15.70 6.98 3.33
N GLN A 137 16.55 7.86 2.79
CA GLN A 137 17.96 7.93 3.16
C GLN A 137 18.09 8.38 4.62
N LYS A 138 18.90 7.64 5.39
CA LYS A 138 19.29 8.04 6.75
C LYS A 138 20.08 9.35 6.63
N SER A 139 19.61 10.42 7.25
CA SER A 139 20.40 11.66 7.34
C SER A 139 21.70 11.33 8.07
N HIS A 140 22.83 11.48 7.40
CA HIS A 140 24.17 11.30 7.97
C HIS A 140 24.57 12.38 9.01
N TYR A 141 23.58 13.02 9.66
CA TYR A 141 23.75 14.19 10.51
C TYR A 141 23.34 13.90 11.96
N GLU A 142 23.88 12.86 12.57
CA GLU A 142 23.94 12.74 14.04
C GLU A 142 25.23 12.02 14.44
N GLU A 143 26.38 12.65 14.16
CA GLU A 143 27.62 12.43 14.92
C GLU A 143 28.25 13.80 15.20
N HIS A 144 27.89 14.36 16.36
CA HIS A 144 28.65 15.40 17.06
C HIS A 144 28.88 14.93 18.49
#